data_AF-A0A7Y3D1B1-F1
#
_entry.id   AF-A0A7Y3D1B1-F1
#
_cell.length_a   1.000
_cell.length_b   1.000
_cell.length_c   1.000
_cell.angle_alpha   90.00
_cell.angle_beta   90.00
_cell.angle_gamma   90.00
#
_symmetry.space_group_name_H-M   'P 1'
#
loop_
_entity.id
_entity.type
_entity.pdbx_description
1 polymer ?
#
loop_
_entity_poly.entity_id
_entity_poly.type
_entity_poly.pdbx_seq_one_letter_code
_entity_poly.pdbx_strand_id
1 'polypeptide(L)'
;MFIVEQKGIIKVLNADSSVNPTHYMNIDDRVSNLGGEMGLLGLAFHPNYSTNGFLYVNYISNPVDINDPNDFGNTTISRFTVNSTDPDDTGFNSVDLDSELIFLSFPQPFGNHNGGSLNFGSDGFLYIGTGDGGDFGDPNNNAQSLNSLFGKILRIDVDNT
;
A
#
# COMPACT_ATOMS: atom_id res chain seq x y z
N MET A 1 0.68 17.08 5.72
CA MET A 1 0.01 16.23 4.71
C MET A 1 1.00 15.18 4.25
N PHE A 2 0.56 13.94 4.08
CA PHE A 2 1.42 12.86 3.54
C PHE A 2 1.22 12.77 2.02
N ILE A 3 2.32 12.74 1.28
CA ILE A 3 2.33 12.62 -0.18
C ILE A 3 2.87 11.23 -0.51
N VAL A 4 2.04 10.42 -1.15
CA VAL A 4 2.39 9.08 -1.62
C VAL A 4 2.95 9.19 -3.04
N GLU A 5 4.19 8.72 -3.24
CA GLU A 5 4.82 8.63 -4.55
C GLU A 5 4.88 7.16 -5.00
N GLN A 6 4.46 6.91 -6.24
CA GLN A 6 4.35 5.57 -6.83
C GLN A 6 5.64 4.73 -6.72
N LYS A 7 6.81 5.37 -6.66
CA LYS A 7 8.11 4.71 -6.51
C LYS A 7 8.29 3.99 -5.15
N GLY A 8 7.41 4.20 -4.16
CA GLY A 8 7.56 3.63 -2.83
C GLY A 8 8.03 4.62 -1.77
N ILE A 9 7.83 5.93 -2.01
CA ILE A 9 8.25 6.98 -1.09
C ILE A 9 7.02 7.68 -0.53
N ILE A 10 7.03 7.97 0.77
CA ILE A 10 6.05 8.86 1.41
C ILE A 10 6.77 10.08 1.97
N LYS A 11 6.33 11.26 1.56
CA LYS A 11 6.87 12.56 2.02
C LYS A 11 5.90 13.26 2.94
N VAL A 12 6.42 14.17 3.77
CA VAL A 12 5.61 15.09 4.57
C VAL A 12 5.69 16.48 3.94
N LEU A 13 4.53 17.02 3.58
CA LEU A 13 4.34 18.45 3.31
C LEU A 13 3.81 19.14 4.56
N ASN A 14 4.56 20.11 5.06
CA ASN A 14 4.22 20.92 6.22
C ASN A 14 3.19 22.00 5.86
N ALA A 15 2.58 22.59 6.89
CA ALA A 15 1.56 23.63 6.71
C ALA A 15 2.12 24.92 6.06
N ASP A 16 3.43 25.15 6.15
CA ASP A 16 4.14 26.25 5.50
C ASP A 16 4.57 25.93 4.05
N SER A 17 4.10 24.80 3.50
CA SER A 17 4.47 24.26 2.18
C SER A 17 5.92 23.78 2.04
N SER A 18 6.70 23.73 3.12
CA SER A 18 8.00 23.04 3.10
C SER A 18 7.80 21.53 3.08
N VAL A 19 8.73 20.81 2.43
CA VAL A 19 8.77 19.34 2.43
C VAL A 19 9.90 18.90 3.33
N ASN A 20 9.65 17.92 4.21
CA ASN A 20 10.70 17.38 5.06
C ASN A 20 11.84 16.79 4.22
N PRO A 21 13.11 17.05 4.57
CA PRO A 21 14.25 16.50 3.83
C PRO A 21 14.34 14.99 3.98
N THR A 22 13.92 14.46 5.14
CA THR A 22 13.82 13.02 5.41
C THR A 22 12.45 12.52 4.97
N HIS A 23 12.42 11.39 4.26
CA HIS A 23 11.17 10.72 3.90
C HIS A 23 10.50 10.15 5.14
N TYR A 24 9.16 10.21 5.19
CA TYR A 24 8.39 9.56 6.24
C TYR A 24 8.49 8.03 6.13
N MET A 25 8.47 7.52 4.90
CA MET A 25 8.70 6.12 4.57
C MET A 25 9.42 6.03 3.22
N ASN A 26 10.35 5.07 3.08
CA ASN A 26 10.92 4.68 1.80
C ASN A 26 10.99 3.15 1.72
N ILE A 27 10.18 2.56 0.86
CA ILE A 27 10.13 1.12 0.57
C ILE A 27 10.37 0.87 -0.93
N ASP A 28 11.14 1.74 -1.60
CA ASP A 28 11.44 1.59 -3.03
C ASP A 28 12.16 0.27 -3.36
N ASP A 29 12.86 -0.30 -2.39
CA ASP A 29 13.49 -1.61 -2.43
C ASP A 29 12.50 -2.78 -2.37
N ARG A 30 11.24 -2.56 -1.99
CA ARG A 30 10.16 -3.57 -1.91
C ARG A 30 9.11 -3.42 -3.01
N VAL A 31 9.10 -2.28 -3.71
CA VAL A 31 8.08 -1.94 -4.69
C VAL A 31 8.52 -2.33 -6.11
N SER A 32 7.67 -3.07 -6.81
CA SER A 32 7.75 -3.24 -8.25
C SER A 32 7.07 -2.06 -8.94
N ASN A 33 7.82 -1.35 -9.77
CA ASN A 33 7.31 -0.25 -10.58
C ASN A 33 7.78 -0.43 -12.03
N LEU A 34 7.31 -1.50 -12.68
CA LEU A 34 7.55 -1.74 -14.11
C LEU A 34 6.82 -0.75 -15.03
N GLY A 35 6.14 0.26 -14.46
CA GLY A 35 5.39 1.30 -15.16
C GLY A 35 3.88 1.16 -14.97
N GLY A 36 3.13 2.00 -15.68
CA GLY A 36 1.66 1.97 -15.67
C GLY A 36 1.08 2.32 -14.29
N GLU A 37 0.22 1.44 -13.78
CA GLU A 37 -0.50 1.61 -12.51
C GLU A 37 0.19 0.92 -11.34
N MET A 38 1.33 0.25 -11.56
CA MET A 38 2.07 -0.47 -10.53
C MET A 38 2.82 0.50 -9.61
N GLY A 39 3.11 0.09 -8.38
CA GLY A 39 3.89 0.88 -7.43
C GLY A 39 3.29 0.90 -6.04
N LEU A 40 3.60 1.94 -5.26
CA LEU A 40 2.90 2.26 -4.01
C LEU A 40 1.62 3.05 -4.31
N LEU A 41 0.47 2.52 -3.88
CA LEU A 41 -0.86 2.94 -4.33
C LEU A 41 -1.75 3.45 -3.20
N GLY A 42 -1.69 2.80 -2.04
CA GLY A 42 -2.54 3.10 -0.90
C GLY A 42 -1.76 3.51 0.34
N LEU A 43 -2.32 4.44 1.12
CA LEU A 43 -1.90 4.76 2.47
C LEU A 43 -3.15 4.99 3.34
N ALA A 44 -3.20 4.33 4.49
CA ALA A 44 -4.19 4.61 5.54
C ALA A 44 -3.53 4.59 6.92
N PHE A 45 -3.88 5.54 7.76
CA PHE A 45 -3.50 5.51 9.17
C PHE A 45 -4.57 4.77 9.96
N HIS A 46 -4.14 3.98 10.94
CA HIS A 46 -5.07 3.37 11.88
C HIS A 46 -5.90 4.46 12.59
N PRO A 47 -7.19 4.25 12.92
CA PRO A 47 -7.98 5.23 13.65
C PRO A 47 -7.35 5.62 15.00
N ASN A 48 -6.58 4.72 15.60
CA ASN A 48 -5.82 4.92 16.83
C ASN A 48 -4.33 5.25 16.59
N TYR A 49 -3.95 5.79 15.43
CA TYR A 49 -2.56 6.05 15.06
C TYR A 49 -1.80 6.87 16.12
N SER A 50 -2.44 7.83 16.77
CA SER A 50 -1.80 8.64 17.82
C SER A 50 -1.39 7.85 19.05
N THR A 51 -1.92 6.63 19.25
CA THR A 51 -1.60 5.76 20.38
C THR A 51 -0.83 4.51 19.97
N ASN A 52 -1.14 3.92 18.81
CA ASN A 52 -0.51 2.67 18.37
C ASN A 52 0.54 2.85 17.27
N GLY A 53 0.57 4.01 16.60
CA GLY A 53 1.55 4.29 15.55
C GLY A 53 1.36 3.49 14.26
N PHE A 54 0.23 2.79 14.08
CA PHE A 54 0.04 1.89 12.94
C PHE A 54 -0.43 2.60 11.68
N LEU A 55 0.23 2.30 10.57
CA LEU A 55 -0.17 2.69 9.23
C LEU A 55 -0.18 1.49 8.30
N TYR A 56 -0.93 1.60 7.21
CA TYR A 56 -1.15 0.54 6.24
C TYR A 56 -0.84 1.08 4.85
N VAL A 57 -0.16 0.27 4.04
CA VAL A 57 0.14 0.57 2.64
C VAL A 57 -0.35 -0.54 1.73
N ASN A 58 -0.73 -0.17 0.51
CA ASN A 58 -1.00 -1.11 -0.58
C ASN A 58 -0.01 -0.80 -1.71
N TYR A 59 0.77 -1.81 -2.10
CA TYR A 59 1.75 -1.67 -3.15
C TYR A 59 1.87 -2.95 -3.99
N ILE A 60 2.44 -2.82 -5.19
CA ILE A 60 2.86 -3.97 -5.99
C ILE A 60 4.26 -4.37 -5.56
N SER A 61 4.44 -5.58 -5.03
CA SER A 61 5.70 -6.01 -4.44
C SER A 61 6.69 -6.56 -5.46
N ASN A 62 7.98 -6.37 -5.18
CA ASN A 62 9.08 -7.09 -5.79
C ASN A 62 9.50 -8.29 -4.88
N PRO A 63 10.41 -9.19 -5.32
CA PRO A 63 10.98 -9.28 -6.66
C PRO A 63 9.93 -9.63 -7.73
N VAL A 64 10.22 -9.25 -8.96
CA VAL A 64 9.54 -9.72 -10.18
C VAL A 64 10.60 -10.28 -11.11
N ASP A 65 10.35 -11.42 -11.75
CA ASP A 65 11.21 -11.92 -12.81
C ASP A 65 10.98 -11.10 -14.08
N ILE A 66 11.87 -10.15 -14.32
CA ILE A 66 11.82 -9.28 -15.51
C ILE A 66 11.94 -10.03 -16.84
N ASN A 67 12.31 -11.33 -16.82
CA ASN A 67 12.37 -12.18 -18.00
C ASN A 67 11.07 -12.98 -18.21
N ASP A 68 10.18 -13.02 -17.21
CA ASP A 68 8.82 -13.56 -17.37
C ASP A 68 7.86 -12.42 -17.70
N PRO A 69 7.33 -12.34 -18.93
CA PRO A 69 6.39 -11.30 -19.32
C PRO A 69 5.04 -11.38 -18.59
N ASN A 70 4.81 -12.41 -17.78
CA ASN A 70 3.59 -12.59 -16.97
C ASN A 70 3.82 -12.36 -15.48
N ASP A 71 5.04 -11.99 -15.05
CA ASP A 71 5.31 -11.65 -13.66
C ASP A 71 5.17 -10.14 -13.43
N PHE A 72 4.01 -9.74 -12.93
CA PHE A 72 3.70 -8.36 -12.57
C PHE A 72 3.84 -8.11 -11.06
N GLY A 73 4.31 -9.07 -10.28
CA GLY A 73 4.37 -9.00 -8.81
C GLY A 73 3.01 -9.18 -8.14
N ASN A 74 2.94 -8.89 -6.84
CA ASN A 74 1.73 -9.10 -6.04
C ASN A 74 1.15 -7.78 -5.57
N THR A 75 -0.17 -7.64 -5.55
CA THR A 75 -0.79 -6.67 -4.64
C THR A 75 -0.52 -7.13 -3.22
N THR A 76 0.11 -6.26 -2.44
CA THR A 76 0.51 -6.52 -1.06
C THR A 76 -0.02 -5.41 -0.16
N ILE A 77 -0.77 -5.80 0.88
CA ILE A 77 -1.27 -4.92 1.92
C ILE A 77 -0.47 -5.21 3.19
N SER A 78 0.28 -4.20 3.62
CA SER A 78 1.18 -4.30 4.76
C SER A 78 0.86 -3.24 5.80
N ARG A 79 1.04 -3.59 7.07
CA ARG A 79 1.09 -2.63 8.18
C ARG A 79 2.53 -2.38 8.59
N PHE A 80 2.79 -1.14 8.95
CA PHE A 80 4.03 -0.70 9.59
C PHE A 80 3.71 0.08 10.86
N THR A 81 4.73 0.29 11.67
CA THR A 81 4.68 1.06 12.92
C THR A 81 5.62 2.26 12.81
N VAL A 82 5.14 3.44 13.19
CA VAL A 82 6.00 4.63 13.29
C VAL A 82 7.04 4.44 14.40
N ASN A 83 8.26 4.96 14.20
CA ASN A 83 9.27 4.99 15.26
C ASN A 83 8.73 5.77 16.47
N SER A 84 8.91 5.23 17.69
CA SER A 84 8.49 5.91 18.92
C SER A 84 9.39 7.10 19.28
N THR A 85 10.61 7.10 18.77
CA THR A 85 11.61 8.16 18.92
C THR A 85 12.41 8.24 17.65
N ASP A 86 12.41 9.39 16.99
CA ASP A 86 13.22 9.64 15.81
C ASP A 86 14.33 10.65 16.14
N PRO A 87 15.63 10.27 16.09
CA PRO A 87 16.72 11.21 16.33
C PRO A 87 16.77 12.33 15.27
N ASP A 88 16.15 12.12 14.11
CA ASP A 88 16.05 13.07 13.00
C ASP A 88 14.64 13.69 12.90
N ASP A 89 13.89 13.73 14.03
CA ASP A 89 12.53 14.25 14.08
C ASP A 89 12.46 15.71 13.59
N THR A 90 11.83 15.88 12.43
CA THR A 90 11.54 17.17 11.79
C THR A 90 10.08 17.58 11.96
N GLY A 91 9.38 16.99 12.95
CA GLY A 91 7.97 17.20 13.26
C GLY A 91 7.08 15.96 13.03
N PHE A 92 7.62 14.91 12.41
CA PHE A 92 6.99 13.60 12.24
C PHE A 92 8.07 12.53 12.30
N ASN A 93 7.91 11.55 13.18
CA ASN A 93 8.78 10.37 13.22
C ASN A 93 8.66 9.56 11.93
N SER A 94 9.79 9.09 11.41
CA SER A 94 9.88 8.11 10.33
C SER A 94 9.28 6.75 10.72
N VAL A 95 9.02 5.92 9.72
CA VAL A 95 8.47 4.57 9.91
C VAL A 95 9.58 3.53 10.14
N ASP A 96 9.36 2.63 11.10
CA ASP A 96 10.19 1.44 11.27
C ASP A 96 9.90 0.44 10.15
N LEU A 97 10.82 0.34 9.17
CA LEU A 97 10.65 -0.54 8.02
C LEU A 97 10.80 -2.04 8.36
N ASP A 98 11.39 -2.37 9.51
CA ASP A 98 11.52 -3.75 9.99
C ASP A 98 10.25 -4.22 10.71
N SER A 99 9.34 -3.29 11.04
CA SER A 99 8.04 -3.60 11.67
C SER A 99 6.97 -4.13 10.71
N GLU A 100 7.32 -4.40 9.45
CA GLU A 100 6.37 -4.82 8.43
C GLU A 100 5.60 -6.08 8.83
N LEU A 101 4.27 -6.00 8.75
CA LEU A 101 3.37 -7.14 8.82
C LEU A 101 2.49 -7.19 7.57
N ILE A 102 2.69 -8.21 6.74
CA ILE A 102 1.87 -8.46 5.54
C ILE A 102 0.55 -9.13 5.95
N PHE A 103 -0.57 -8.47 5.69
CA PHE A 103 -1.92 -8.98 5.96
C PHE A 103 -2.49 -9.79 4.79
N LEU A 104 -2.23 -9.32 3.57
CA LEU A 104 -2.81 -9.87 2.36
C LEU A 104 -1.81 -9.68 1.22
N SER A 105 -1.52 -10.75 0.49
CA SER A 105 -0.72 -10.70 -0.72
C SER A 105 -1.28 -11.67 -1.75
N PHE A 106 -1.45 -11.22 -3.00
CA PHE A 106 -1.92 -12.05 -4.10
C PHE A 106 -1.34 -11.59 -5.44
N PRO A 107 -1.01 -12.51 -6.36
CA PRO A 107 -0.32 -12.20 -7.61
C PRO A 107 -1.23 -11.44 -8.58
N GLN A 108 -0.69 -10.37 -9.17
CA GLN A 108 -1.36 -9.60 -10.22
C GLN A 108 -1.29 -10.32 -11.57
N PRO A 109 -2.41 -10.54 -12.27
CA PRO A 109 -2.38 -11.17 -13.58
C PRO A 109 -1.91 -10.21 -14.68
N PHE A 110 -2.04 -8.88 -14.48
CA PHE A 110 -1.56 -7.85 -15.40
C PHE A 110 -1.04 -6.61 -14.63
N GLY A 111 -0.26 -5.77 -15.31
CA GLY A 111 0.33 -4.54 -14.74
C GLY A 111 -0.61 -3.32 -14.65
N ASN A 112 -1.92 -3.51 -14.81
CA ASN A 112 -2.92 -2.45 -14.76
C ASN A 112 -4.19 -2.89 -14.02
N HIS A 113 -5.09 -1.96 -13.74
CA HIS A 113 -6.23 -2.09 -12.85
C HIS A 113 -5.85 -2.71 -11.50
N ASN A 114 -4.80 -2.17 -10.89
CA ASN A 114 -4.32 -2.69 -9.61
C ASN A 114 -5.22 -2.27 -8.43
N GLY A 115 -5.97 -1.17 -8.59
CA GLY A 115 -6.75 -0.58 -7.51
C GLY A 115 -5.82 0.11 -6.50
N GLY A 116 -5.99 -0.19 -5.21
CA GLY A 116 -5.01 0.20 -4.20
C GLY A 116 -5.52 1.11 -3.10
N SER A 117 -6.77 1.59 -3.18
CA SER A 117 -7.33 2.47 -2.15
C SER A 117 -7.46 1.73 -0.81
N LEU A 118 -7.05 2.41 0.28
CA LEU A 118 -7.17 1.94 1.66
C LEU A 118 -7.91 2.99 2.47
N ASN A 119 -8.94 2.59 3.20
CA ASN A 119 -9.68 3.49 4.10
C ASN A 119 -10.18 2.72 5.32
N PHE A 120 -10.15 3.36 6.49
CA PHE A 120 -10.87 2.84 7.64
C PHE A 120 -12.31 3.31 7.63
N GLY A 121 -13.24 2.36 7.81
CA GLY A 121 -14.65 2.69 8.04
C GLY A 121 -14.86 3.19 9.47
N SER A 122 -16.02 3.83 9.71
CA SER A 122 -16.45 4.22 11.06
C SER A 122 -16.71 3.03 11.98
N ASP A 123 -16.79 1.82 11.41
CA ASP A 123 -16.89 0.54 12.10
C ASP A 123 -15.53 -0.02 12.56
N GLY A 124 -14.41 0.65 12.22
CA GLY A 124 -13.05 0.26 12.62
C GLY A 124 -12.37 -0.73 11.67
N PHE A 125 -13.03 -1.16 10.60
CA PHE A 125 -12.46 -2.14 9.66
C PHE A 125 -11.66 -1.44 8.55
N LEU A 126 -10.61 -2.10 8.07
CA LEU A 126 -9.87 -1.66 6.89
C LEU A 126 -10.61 -2.09 5.62
N TYR A 127 -10.99 -1.11 4.80
CA TYR A 127 -11.57 -1.31 3.48
C TYR A 127 -10.48 -1.20 2.41
N ILE A 128 -10.42 -2.17 1.51
CA ILE A 128 -9.42 -2.28 0.45
C ILE A 128 -10.12 -2.34 -0.90
N GLY A 129 -9.88 -1.35 -1.75
CA GLY A 129 -10.34 -1.36 -3.13
C GLY A 129 -9.36 -2.11 -4.04
N THR A 130 -9.79 -3.22 -4.63
CA THR A 130 -9.00 -3.98 -5.60
C THR A 130 -9.58 -3.80 -7.01
N GLY A 131 -8.72 -3.57 -8.00
CA GLY A 131 -9.17 -3.60 -9.40
C GLY A 131 -9.37 -5.04 -9.88
N ASP A 132 -9.87 -5.22 -11.10
CA ASP A 132 -10.19 -6.54 -11.69
C ASP A 132 -8.95 -7.37 -12.08
N GLY A 133 -7.76 -6.81 -11.89
CA GLY A 133 -6.48 -7.45 -12.20
C GLY A 133 -5.95 -7.09 -13.58
N GLY A 134 -6.70 -6.32 -14.38
CA GLY A 134 -6.19 -5.65 -15.58
C GLY A 134 -6.58 -6.28 -16.90
N ASP A 135 -5.89 -5.80 -17.94
CA ASP A 135 -6.18 -6.00 -19.36
C ASP A 135 -7.59 -5.52 -19.80
N PHE A 136 -7.81 -5.47 -21.11
CA PHE A 136 -9.04 -4.96 -21.69
C PHE A 136 -10.21 -5.92 -21.42
N GLY A 137 -11.20 -5.44 -20.67
CA GLY A 137 -12.50 -6.10 -20.53
C GLY A 137 -12.56 -7.24 -19.51
N ASP A 138 -11.69 -7.25 -18.50
CA ASP A 138 -11.62 -8.30 -17.47
C ASP A 138 -11.59 -9.71 -18.10
N PRO A 139 -10.53 -10.05 -18.86
CA PRO A 139 -10.50 -11.30 -19.64
C PRO A 139 -10.56 -12.56 -18.76
N ASN A 140 -10.18 -12.44 -17.48
CA ASN A 140 -10.25 -13.51 -16.51
C ASN A 140 -11.60 -13.59 -15.79
N ASN A 141 -12.54 -12.68 -16.09
CA ASN A 141 -13.85 -12.55 -15.44
C ASN A 141 -13.74 -12.53 -13.90
N ASN A 142 -12.69 -11.88 -13.42
CA ASN A 142 -12.29 -11.81 -12.03
C ASN A 142 -13.32 -11.06 -11.19
N ALA A 143 -13.84 -9.95 -11.71
CA ALA A 143 -14.77 -9.10 -10.98
C ALA A 143 -16.07 -9.84 -10.62
N GLN A 144 -16.55 -10.73 -11.51
CA GLN A 144 -17.76 -11.53 -11.30
C GLN A 144 -17.53 -12.78 -10.44
N SER A 145 -16.28 -13.24 -10.32
CA SER A 145 -15.94 -14.42 -9.51
C SER A 145 -15.95 -14.08 -8.02
N LEU A 146 -16.78 -14.80 -7.24
CA LEU A 146 -16.77 -14.72 -5.78
C LEU A 146 -15.56 -15.41 -5.14
N ASN A 147 -14.84 -16.23 -5.91
CA ASN A 147 -13.61 -16.89 -5.47
C ASN A 147 -12.36 -16.05 -5.78
N SER A 148 -12.53 -14.84 -6.30
CA SER A 148 -11.45 -13.92 -6.65
C SER A 148 -11.44 -12.70 -5.72
N LEU A 149 -10.24 -12.24 -5.37
CA LEU A 149 -10.03 -10.99 -4.63
C LEU A 149 -10.05 -9.75 -5.52
N PHE A 150 -10.11 -9.93 -6.84
CA PHE A 150 -10.08 -8.86 -7.82
C PHE A 150 -11.48 -8.28 -8.11
N GLY A 151 -11.55 -6.97 -8.34
CA GLY A 151 -12.76 -6.21 -8.64
C GLY A 151 -13.69 -6.11 -7.44
N LYS A 152 -13.14 -5.95 -6.23
CA LYS A 152 -13.88 -6.01 -4.96
C LYS A 152 -13.61 -4.79 -4.08
N ILE A 153 -14.50 -4.60 -3.11
CA ILE A 153 -14.21 -3.85 -1.89
C ILE A 153 -14.11 -4.88 -0.76
N LEU A 154 -12.89 -5.16 -0.32
CA LEU A 154 -12.63 -6.06 0.80
C LEU A 154 -12.79 -5.30 2.12
N ARG A 155 -13.16 -6.01 3.19
CA ARG A 155 -13.33 -5.45 4.54
C ARG A 155 -12.67 -6.38 5.55
N ILE A 156 -11.59 -5.94 6.19
CA ILE A 156 -10.74 -6.75 7.07
C ILE A 156 -10.74 -6.16 8.48
N ASP A 157 -10.89 -7.03 9.48
CA ASP A 157 -10.61 -6.69 10.88
C ASP A 157 -9.10 -6.82 11.11
N VAL A 158 -8.43 -5.71 11.41
CA VAL A 158 -6.97 -5.67 11.61
C VAL A 158 -6.57 -5.68 13.09
N ASP A 159 -7.55 -5.59 13.99
CA ASP A 159 -7.32 -5.56 15.43
C ASP A 159 -7.46 -6.95 16.08
N ASN A 160 -8.04 -7.92 15.37
CA ASN A 160 -8.31 -9.28 15.87
C ASN A 160 -7.65 -10.41 15.05
N THR A 161 -6.59 -10.11 14.30
CA THR A 161 -5.79 -11.06 13.52
C THR A 161 -4.63 -11.65 14.30
#